data_AF-A6VRE0-F1
#
_entry.id   AF-A6VRE0-F1
#
_cell.length_a   1.000
_cell.length_b   1.000
_cell.length_c   1.000
_cell.angle_alpha   90.00
_cell.angle_beta   90.00
_cell.angle_gamma   90.00
#
_symmetry.space_group_name_H-M   'P 1'
#
loop_
_entity.id
_entity.type
_entity.pdbx_description
1 polymer ?
#
loop_
_entity_poly.entity_id
_entity_poly.type
_entity_poly.pdbx_seq_one_letter_code
_entity_poly.pdbx_strand_id
1 'polypeptide(L)' 'MADEVVIPPDITCCGFAGDKGFSTPELNASALKTLAKAVEGCEAGYSNSRTCEIGLSEHSGIEYQSIVYLVDQLSESSPA' A
#
# COMPACT_ATOMS: atom_id res chain seq x y z
N MET A 1 17.03 4.63 2.29
CA MET A 1 16.62 3.48 1.45
C MET A 1 16.23 2.35 2.38
N ALA A 2 15.25 1.52 1.99
CA ALA A 2 14.83 0.39 2.81
C ALA A 2 15.87 -0.75 2.74
N ASP A 3 16.13 -1.39 3.89
CA ASP A 3 17.01 -2.55 3.98
C ASP A 3 16.33 -3.84 3.48
N GLU A 4 15.00 -3.89 3.56
CA GLU A 4 14.17 -5.01 3.11
C GLU A 4 12.90 -4.50 2.40
N VAL A 5 12.47 -5.24 1.37
CA VAL A 5 11.24 -4.96 0.62
C VAL A 5 10.36 -6.21 0.62
N VAL A 6 9.15 -6.07 1.15
CA VAL A 6 8.15 -7.15 1.20
C VAL A 6 7.11 -6.95 0.09
N ILE A 7 6.92 -7.98 -0.74
CA ILE A 7 5.83 -8.03 -1.72
C ILE A 7 4.91 -9.20 -1.30
N PRO A 8 3.73 -8.92 -0.71
CA PRO A 8 2.84 -9.97 -0.23
C PRO A 8 2.34 -10.85 -1.40
N PRO A 9 2.68 -12.15 -1.45
CA PRO A 9 2.42 -12.99 -2.62
C PRO A 9 0.91 -13.24 -2.85
N ASP A 10 0.13 -13.25 -1.77
CA ASP A 10 -1.31 -13.53 -1.83
C ASP A 10 -2.16 -12.27 -2.11
N ILE A 11 -1.54 -11.09 -2.18
CA ILE A 11 -2.23 -9.81 -2.42
C ILE A 11 -1.91 -9.32 -3.83
N THR A 12 -2.71 -9.78 -4.81
CA THR A 12 -2.57 -9.37 -6.21
C THR A 12 -3.45 -8.17 -6.60
N CYS A 13 -4.48 -7.89 -5.80
CA CYS A 13 -5.38 -6.75 -5.95
C CYS A 13 -5.88 -6.34 -4.56
N CYS A 14 -6.05 -5.04 -4.31
CA CYS A 14 -6.61 -4.56 -3.05
C CYS A 14 -8.13 -4.78 -2.94
N GLY A 15 -8.82 -5.08 -4.03
CA GLY A 15 -10.28 -5.25 -4.01
C GLY A 15 -11.08 -3.95 -3.95
N PHE A 16 -10.43 -2.78 -3.95
CA PHE A 16 -11.10 -1.48 -3.97
C PHE A 16 -11.80 -1.21 -5.32
N ALA A 17 -11.30 -1.82 -6.40
CA ALA A 17 -11.94 -1.84 -7.73
C ALA A 17 -12.37 -0.44 -8.24
N GLY A 18 -11.40 0.47 -8.38
CA GLY A 18 -11.69 1.87 -8.72
C GLY A 18 -12.12 2.61 -7.47
N ASP A 19 -13.39 3.02 -7.40
CA ASP A 19 -14.04 3.66 -6.25
C ASP A 19 -15.10 2.76 -5.59
N LYS A 20 -15.37 1.57 -6.16
CA LYS A 20 -16.43 0.68 -5.68
C LYS A 20 -16.23 0.23 -4.23
N GLY A 21 -14.99 0.16 -3.75
CA GLY A 21 -14.64 -0.13 -2.37
C GLY A 21 -15.32 0.79 -1.34
N PHE A 22 -15.70 2.01 -1.73
CA PHE A 22 -16.48 2.91 -0.87
C PHE A 22 -17.93 2.45 -0.65
N SER A 23 -18.53 1.77 -1.62
CA SER A 23 -19.93 1.30 -1.56
C SER A 23 -20.06 -0.21 -1.37
N THR A 24 -18.96 -0.97 -1.53
CA THR A 24 -18.90 -2.42 -1.30
C THR A 24 -17.59 -2.76 -0.56
N PRO A 25 -17.46 -2.33 0.71
CA PRO A 25 -16.23 -2.48 1.50
C PRO A 25 -15.83 -3.95 1.72
N GLU A 26 -16.78 -4.89 1.63
CA GLU A 26 -16.53 -6.32 1.81
C GLU A 26 -15.59 -6.89 0.74
N LEU A 27 -15.51 -6.27 -0.45
CA LEU A 27 -14.55 -6.66 -1.48
C LEU A 27 -13.12 -6.38 -1.05
N ASN A 28 -12.89 -5.20 -0.47
CA ASN A 28 -11.59 -4.77 0.04
C ASN A 28 -11.19 -5.64 1.26
N ALA A 29 -12.12 -5.83 2.20
CA ALA A 29 -11.90 -6.68 3.37
C ALA A 29 -11.58 -8.14 3.01
N SER A 30 -12.28 -8.70 2.02
CA SER A 30 -12.03 -10.08 1.56
C SER A 30 -10.66 -10.22 0.89
N ALA A 31 -10.31 -9.28 0.02
CA ALA A 31 -9.04 -9.28 -0.70
C ALA A 31 -7.83 -9.07 0.22
N LEU A 32 -7.98 -8.28 1.28
CA LEU A 32 -6.89 -7.89 2.17
C LEU A 32 -6.88 -8.60 3.53
N LYS A 33 -7.67 -9.65 3.71
CA LYS A 33 -7.82 -10.37 4.98
C LYS A 33 -6.50 -10.88 5.61
N THR A 34 -5.48 -11.13 4.81
CA THR A 34 -4.15 -11.61 5.25
C THR A 34 -3.09 -10.51 5.26
N LEU A 35 -3.43 -9.29 4.81
CA LEU A 35 -2.45 -8.23 4.56
C LEU A 35 -1.69 -7.82 5.83
N ALA A 36 -2.39 -7.53 6.93
CA ALA A 36 -1.77 -7.09 8.19
C ALA A 36 -0.66 -8.05 8.67
N LYS A 37 -0.89 -9.36 8.55
CA LYS A 37 0.12 -10.37 8.88
C LYS A 37 1.26 -10.42 7.86
N ALA A 38 0.94 -10.24 6.58
CA ALA A 38 1.93 -10.31 5.51
C ALA A 38 2.92 -9.14 5.51
N VAL A 39 2.56 -8.01 6.12
CA VAL A 39 3.43 -6.82 6.24
C VAL A 39 3.83 -6.54 7.69
N GLU A 40 3.73 -7.54 8.57
CA GLU A 40 4.15 -7.41 9.96
C GLU A 40 5.64 -7.02 10.02
N GLY A 41 5.96 -5.95 10.75
CA GLY A 41 7.31 -5.40 10.84
C GLY A 41 7.69 -4.39 9.76
N CYS A 42 6.86 -4.18 8.73
CA CYS A 42 7.05 -3.07 7.80
C CYS A 42 6.68 -1.73 8.46
N GLU A 43 7.46 -0.68 8.17
CA GLU A 43 7.24 0.67 8.72
C GLU A 43 6.45 1.57 7.77
N ALA A 44 6.47 1.27 6.47
CA ALA A 44 5.80 2.06 5.43
C ALA A 44 5.37 1.18 4.25
N GLY A 45 4.24 1.54 3.66
CA GLY A 45 3.72 0.93 2.43
C GLY A 45 3.77 1.91 1.25
N TYR A 46 3.88 1.36 0.04
CA TYR A 46 3.85 2.16 -1.19
C TYR A 46 2.91 1.57 -2.23
N SER A 47 2.19 2.43 -2.92
CA SER A 47 1.31 2.08 -4.04
C SER A 47 1.41 3.13 -5.14
N ASN A 48 0.83 2.87 -6.31
CA ASN A 48 0.73 3.84 -7.42
C ASN A 48 -0.72 4.23 -7.72
N SER A 49 -1.66 3.85 -6.87
CA SER A 49 -3.08 4.13 -7.02
C SER A 49 -3.66 4.62 -5.70
N ARG A 50 -4.30 5.80 -5.73
CA ARG A 50 -4.85 6.46 -4.54
C ARG A 50 -5.86 5.59 -3.79
N THR A 51 -6.69 4.82 -4.51
CA THR A 51 -7.69 3.96 -3.87
C THR A 51 -7.09 2.67 -3.33
N CYS A 52 -5.98 2.20 -3.92
CA CYS A 52 -5.16 1.16 -3.29
C CYS A 52 -4.48 1.68 -2.03
N GLU A 53 -3.94 2.90 -2.01
CA GLU A 53 -3.36 3.53 -0.81
C GLU A 53 -4.37 3.50 0.35
N ILE A 54 -5.60 3.98 0.12
CA ILE A 54 -6.67 3.98 1.14
C ILE A 54 -6.96 2.57 1.66
N GLY A 55 -7.25 1.61 0.77
CA GLY A 55 -7.63 0.26 1.17
C GLY A 55 -6.48 -0.52 1.82
N LEU A 56 -5.25 -0.36 1.33
CA LEU A 56 -4.08 -1.02 1.89
C LEU A 56 -3.75 -0.44 3.27
N SER A 57 -3.81 0.88 3.45
CA SER A 57 -3.61 1.49 4.77
C SER A 57 -4.62 0.96 5.80
N GLU A 58 -5.90 0.99 5.44
CA GLU A 58 -7.00 0.56 6.32
C GLU A 58 -6.82 -0.90 6.79
N HIS A 59 -6.43 -1.81 5.89
CA HIS A 59 -6.38 -3.24 6.18
C HIS A 59 -5.00 -3.78 6.58
N SER A 60 -3.94 -2.99 6.46
CA SER A 60 -2.58 -3.39 6.89
C SER A 60 -2.22 -2.88 8.27
N GLY A 61 -2.79 -1.74 8.69
CA GLY A 61 -2.36 -1.04 9.89
C GLY A 61 -1.07 -0.22 9.74
N ILE A 62 -0.55 -0.06 8.51
CA ILE A 62 0.58 0.81 8.18
C ILE A 62 0.17 1.80 7.08
N GLU A 63 0.79 2.97 7.05
CA GLU A 63 0.47 3.98 6.04
C GLU A 63 1.03 3.58 4.66
N TYR A 64 0.13 3.48 3.68
CA TYR A 64 0.46 3.37 2.26
C TYR A 64 0.40 4.74 1.58
N GLN A 65 1.46 5.09 0.85
CA GLN A 65 1.55 6.34 0.09
C GLN A 65 2.00 6.13 -1.36
N SER A 66 1.88 7.16 -2.19
CA SER A 66 2.37 7.10 -3.56
C SER A 66 3.88 6.84 -3.59
N ILE A 67 4.30 5.85 -4.38
CA ILE A 67 5.72 5.54 -4.60
C ILE A 67 6.48 6.73 -5.21
N VAL A 68 5.79 7.67 -5.87
CA VAL A 68 6.41 8.88 -6.45
C VAL A 68 7.04 9.75 -5.36
N TYR A 69 6.51 9.77 -4.14
CA TYR A 69 7.10 10.54 -3.04
C TYR A 69 8.51 10.05 -2.66
N LEU A 70 8.80 8.76 -2.82
CA LEU A 70 10.17 8.26 -2.63
C LEU A 70 11.13 8.80 -3.70
N VAL A 71 10.66 8.87 -4.95
CA VAL A 71 11.47 9.38 -6.07
C VAL A 71 11.75 10.86 -5.87
N ASP A 72 10.74 11.63 -5.47
CA ASP A 72 10.84 13.06 -5.18
C ASP A 72 11.84 13.34 -4.05
N GLN A 73 11.69 12.67 -2.90
CA GLN A 73 12.62 12.78 -1.75
C GLN A 73 14.08 12.51 -2.15
N LEU A 74 14.30 11.48 -2.98
CA LEU A 74 15.65 11.14 -3.46
C LEU A 74 16.18 12.15 -4.48
N SER A 75 15.29 12.73 -5.29
CA SER A 75 15.66 13.72 -6.32
C SER A 75 16.05 15.06 -5.69
N GLU A 76 15.41 15.45 -4.59
CA GLU A 76 15.80 16.64 -3.81
C GLU A 76 17.08 16.44 -2.98
N SER A 77 17.34 15.19 -2.55
CA SER A 77 18.52 14.85 -1.74
C SER A 77 19.82 14.70 -2.53
N SER A 78 19.75 14.67 -3.86
CA SER A 78 20.93 14.63 -4.72
C SER A 78 21.47 16.04 -4.91
N PRO A 79 22.68 16.40 -4.40
CA PRO A 79 23.30 17.65 -4.78
C PRO A 79 23.49 17.66 -6.30
N ALA A 80 23.11 18.78 -6.93
CA ALA A 80 23.54 19.10 -8.29
C ALA A 80 25.06 19.31 -8.34
#